data_AF-A0A932UW70-F1
#
_entry.id   AF-A0A932UW70-F1
#
_cell.length_a   1.000
_cell.length_b   1.000
_cell.length_c   1.000
_cell.angle_alpha   90.00
_cell.angle_beta   90.00
_cell.angle_gamma   90.00
#
_symmetry.space_group_name_H-M   'P 1'
#
loop_
_entity.id
_entity.type
_entity.pdbx_description
1 polymer ?
#
loop_
_entity_poly.entity_id
_entity_poly.type
_entity_poly.pdbx_seq_one_letter_code
_entity_poly.pdbx_strand_id
1 'polypeptide(L)'
;MNAKSPLRFLANFLLVGLTVAFAARGHAEHKPSHVFLDVGRPAPDFALHDLDGTTRKLSDYRGKVVLLNFWSTWCTPCRTEMP
;
A
#
# COMPACT_ATOMS: atom_id res chain seq x y z
N MET A 1 -25.06 -17.26 -48.05
CA MET A 1 -24.56 -17.92 -46.82
C MET A 1 -23.19 -17.34 -46.51
N ASN A 2 -23.10 -16.46 -45.50
CA ASN A 2 -21.97 -15.56 -45.30
C ASN A 2 -20.90 -16.24 -44.42
N ALA A 3 -19.83 -16.75 -45.03
CA ALA A 3 -18.71 -17.48 -44.39
C ALA A 3 -17.89 -16.67 -43.37
N LYS A 4 -18.34 -15.46 -42.99
CA LYS A 4 -17.65 -14.50 -42.13
C LYS A 4 -18.01 -14.61 -40.63
N SER A 5 -19.05 -15.36 -40.26
CA SER A 5 -19.47 -15.49 -38.86
C SER A 5 -18.46 -16.21 -37.95
N PRO A 6 -17.86 -17.38 -38.32
CA PRO A 6 -16.98 -18.10 -37.39
C PRO A 6 -15.66 -17.35 -37.12
N LEU A 7 -15.14 -16.65 -38.12
CA LEU A 7 -13.91 -15.88 -38.00
C LEU A 7 -14.07 -14.66 -37.07
N ARG A 8 -15.26 -14.06 -37.04
CA ARG A 8 -15.59 -12.95 -36.12
C ARG A 8 -15.70 -13.43 -34.67
N PHE A 9 -16.27 -14.61 -34.43
CA PHE A 9 -16.33 -15.19 -33.09
C PHE A 9 -14.93 -15.54 -32.57
N LEU A 10 -14.10 -16.20 -33.39
CA LEU A 10 -12.72 -16.53 -33.00
C LEU A 10 -11.87 -15.28 -32.73
N ALA A 11 -12.00 -14.23 -33.55
CA ALA A 11 -11.29 -12.97 -33.35
C ALA A 11 -11.71 -12.26 -32.05
N ASN A 12 -13.02 -12.24 -31.73
CA ASN A 12 -13.49 -11.66 -30.48
C ASN A 12 -13.03 -12.46 -29.26
N PHE A 13 -13.02 -13.79 -29.33
CA PHE A 13 -12.51 -14.64 -28.25
C PHE A 13 -11.01 -14.43 -28.01
N LEU A 14 -10.22 -14.28 -29.07
CA LEU A 14 -8.80 -13.93 -29.00
C LEU A 14 -8.57 -12.54 -28.40
N LEU A 15 -9.36 -11.54 -28.81
CA LEU A 15 -9.29 -10.18 -28.27
C LEU A 15 -9.63 -10.15 -26.77
N VAL A 16 -10.70 -10.82 -26.36
CA VAL A 16 -11.12 -10.92 -24.95
C VAL A 16 -10.09 -11.70 -24.14
N GLY A 17 -9.56 -12.80 -24.68
CA GLY A 17 -8.50 -13.56 -24.01
C GLY A 17 -7.23 -12.75 -23.82
N LEU A 18 -6.85 -11.93 -24.80
CA LEU A 18 -5.66 -11.09 -24.74
C LEU A 18 -5.82 -9.93 -23.74
N THR A 19 -7.00 -9.30 -23.66
CA THR A 19 -7.26 -8.22 -22.70
C THR A 19 -7.30 -8.74 -21.26
N VAL A 20 -7.91 -9.90 -21.02
CA VAL A 20 -7.93 -10.55 -19.70
C VAL A 20 -6.50 -10.94 -19.27
N ALA A 21 -5.70 -11.50 -20.17
CA ALA A 21 -4.30 -11.84 -19.89
C ALA A 21 -3.44 -10.61 -19.56
N PHE A 22 -3.71 -9.46 -20.17
CA PHE A 22 -2.99 -8.21 -19.87
C PHE A 22 -3.40 -7.62 -18.51
N ALA A 23 -4.70 -7.67 -18.19
CA ALA A 23 -5.21 -7.18 -16.91
C ALA A 23 -4.75 -8.04 -15.71
N ALA A 24 -4.68 -9.36 -15.88
CA ALA A 24 -4.26 -10.28 -14.82
C ALA A 24 -2.79 -10.14 -14.39
N ARG A 25 -1.95 -9.44 -15.17
CA ARG A 25 -0.54 -9.19 -14.83
C ARG A 25 -0.33 -8.07 -13.79
N GLY A 26 -1.39 -7.35 -13.38
CA GLY A 26 -1.29 -6.11 -12.62
C GLY A 26 -1.49 -6.18 -11.10
N HIS A 27 -1.86 -7.32 -10.52
CA HIS A 27 -2.15 -7.40 -9.07
C HIS A 27 -1.00 -8.02 -8.29
N ALA A 28 0.03 -7.21 -8.02
CA ALA A 28 0.98 -7.54 -6.96
C ALA A 28 0.25 -7.43 -5.61
N GLU A 29 -0.16 -8.56 -5.05
CA GLU A 29 -0.72 -8.62 -3.70
C GLU A 29 0.36 -8.24 -2.67
N HIS A 30 0.19 -7.09 -2.01
CA HIS A 30 1.06 -6.67 -0.92
C HIS A 30 0.74 -7.52 0.31
N LYS A 31 1.46 -8.64 0.48
CA LYS A 31 1.32 -9.52 1.65
C LYS A 31 1.77 -8.73 2.89
N PRO A 32 0.88 -8.43 3.86
CA PRO A 32 1.27 -7.65 5.02
C PRO A 32 2.34 -8.41 5.79
N SER A 33 3.44 -7.72 6.07
CA SER A 33 4.49 -8.22 6.95
C SER A 33 4.00 -8.01 8.38
N HIS A 34 3.78 -9.09 9.13
CA HIS A 34 3.46 -8.95 10.55
C HIS A 34 4.73 -8.53 11.31
N VAL A 35 4.74 -7.30 11.78
CA VAL A 35 5.81 -6.76 12.61
C VAL A 35 5.37 -6.86 14.06
N PHE A 36 6.08 -7.67 14.86
CA PHE A 36 5.77 -7.85 16.27
C PHE A 36 6.32 -6.67 17.09
N LEU A 37 5.43 -5.99 17.81
CA LEU A 37 5.76 -4.90 18.74
C LEU A 37 5.63 -5.43 20.17
N ASP A 38 6.77 -5.72 20.79
CA ASP A 38 6.84 -6.22 22.17
C ASP A 38 7.67 -5.30 23.05
N VAL A 39 7.31 -5.22 24.34
CA VAL A 39 8.04 -4.44 25.33
C VAL A 39 9.48 -4.94 25.44
N GLY A 40 10.44 -4.01 25.42
CA GLY A 40 11.87 -4.33 25.48
C GLY A 40 12.49 -4.78 24.14
N ARG A 41 11.68 -4.98 23.08
CA ARG A 41 12.21 -5.17 21.73
C ARG A 41 12.49 -3.82 21.06
N PRO A 42 13.51 -3.73 20.21
CA PRO A 42 13.73 -2.53 19.42
C PRO A 42 12.51 -2.22 18.54
N ALA A 43 12.06 -0.97 18.56
CA ALA A 43 11.04 -0.51 17.63
C ALA A 43 11.57 -0.65 16.17
N PRO A 44 10.73 -1.13 15.23
CA PRO A 44 11.07 -1.19 13.81
C PRO A 44 11.43 0.19 13.27
N ASP A 45 12.45 0.26 12.43
CA ASP A 45 12.78 1.50 11.75
C ASP A 45 11.80 1.77 10.61
N PHE A 46 11.47 3.04 10.40
CA PHE A 46 10.63 3.51 9.32
C PHE A 46 11.10 4.88 8.88
N ALA A 47 10.77 5.26 7.64
CA ALA A 47 11.08 6.55 7.07
C ALA A 47 9.80 7.23 6.59
N LEU A 48 9.55 8.46 7.04
CA LEU A 48 8.39 9.26 6.63
C LEU A 48 8.86 10.66 6.24
N HIS A 49 8.11 11.32 5.36
CA HIS A 49 8.30 12.75 5.11
C HIS A 49 7.65 13.54 6.24
N ASP A 50 8.38 14.51 6.79
CA ASP A 50 7.81 15.52 7.67
C ASP A 50 7.03 16.58 6.86
N LEU A 51 6.48 17.58 7.57
CA LEU A 51 5.67 18.65 6.96
C LEU A 51 6.49 19.55 6.02
N ASP A 52 7.81 19.58 6.18
CA ASP A 52 8.74 20.31 5.32
C ASP A 52 9.23 19.45 4.13
N GLY A 53 8.72 18.22 4.01
CA GLY A 53 9.10 17.26 2.98
C GLY A 53 10.41 16.52 3.25
N THR A 54 11.09 16.80 4.36
CA THR A 54 12.34 16.14 4.73
C THR A 54 12.04 14.71 5.18
N THR A 55 12.75 13.73 4.62
CA THR A 55 12.65 12.35 5.11
C THR A 55 13.28 12.23 6.50
N ARG A 56 12.49 11.78 7.47
CA ARG A 56 12.92 11.46 8.83
C ARG A 56 12.85 9.96 9.05
N LYS A 57 13.88 9.40 9.69
CA LYS A 57 13.88 8.02 10.16
C LYS A 57 13.70 7.96 11.67
N LEU A 58 13.09 6.88 12.18
CA LEU A 58 13.04 6.67 13.63
C LEU A 58 14.45 6.54 14.21
N SER A 59 15.38 5.93 13.46
CA SER A 59 16.78 5.81 13.82
C SER A 59 17.53 7.14 13.98
N ASP A 60 17.04 8.25 13.43
CA ASP A 60 17.63 9.58 13.60
C ASP A 60 17.51 10.10 15.05
N TYR A 61 16.61 9.52 15.85
CA TYR A 61 16.33 9.94 17.23
C TYR A 61 17.02 9.07 18.30
N ARG A 62 17.98 8.22 17.91
CA ARG A 62 18.73 7.37 18.86
C ARG A 62 19.36 8.21 19.98
N GLY A 63 19.31 7.68 21.20
CA GLY A 63 19.80 8.37 22.41
C GLY A 63 18.79 9.31 23.07
N LYS A 64 17.58 9.47 22.51
CA LYS A 64 16.48 10.22 23.11
C LYS A 64 15.35 9.28 23.53
N VAL A 65 14.62 9.66 24.58
CA VAL A 65 13.31 9.06 24.88
C VAL A 65 12.31 9.67 23.90
N VAL A 66 11.63 8.82 23.13
CA VAL A 66 10.69 9.22 22.08
C VAL A 66 9.33 8.61 22.38
N LEU A 67 8.29 9.45 22.41
CA LEU A 67 6.90 9.02 22.40
C LEU A 67 6.37 9.19 20.97
N LEU A 68 5.98 8.10 20.34
CA LEU A 68 5.41 8.11 18.99
C LEU A 68 3.88 8.11 19.08
N ASN A 69 3.25 9.19 18.63
CA ASN A 69 1.81 9.35 18.63
C ASN A 69 1.27 9.26 17.19
N PHE A 70 0.48 8.23 16.88
CA PHE A 70 -0.16 8.05 15.58
C PHE A 70 -1.57 8.62 15.60
N TRP A 71 -1.81 9.68 14.82
CA TRP A 71 -3.11 10.33 14.72
C TRP A 71 -3.42 10.71 13.26
N SER A 72 -4.64 11.15 13.03
CA SER A 72 -5.06 11.72 11.76
C SER A 72 -6.15 12.77 11.96
N THR A 73 -6.34 13.67 10.99
CA THR A 73 -7.31 14.79 11.07
C THR A 73 -8.77 14.32 11.20
N TRP A 74 -9.06 13.11 10.74
CA TRP A 74 -10.37 12.48 10.81
C TRP A 74 -10.52 11.55 12.03
N CYS A 75 -9.49 11.41 12.87
CA CYS A 75 -9.56 10.61 14.09
C CYS A 75 -10.27 11.40 15.19
N THR A 76 -11.57 11.16 15.37
CA THR A 76 -12.38 11.80 16.41
C THR A 76 -11.80 11.66 17.82
N PRO A 77 -11.45 10.46 18.33
CA PRO A 77 -10.87 10.35 19.67
C PRO A 77 -9.52 11.05 19.78
N CYS A 78 -8.65 10.95 18.76
CA CYS A 78 -7.35 11.64 18.76
C CYS A 78 -7.50 13.16 18.88
N ARG A 79 -8.54 13.75 18.25
CA ARG A 79 -8.81 15.19 18.35
C ARG A 79 -9.18 15.64 19.76
N THR A 80 -9.76 14.76 20.57
CA THR A 80 -10.06 15.05 21.99
C THR A 80 -8.83 14.91 22.87
N GLU A 81 -7.87 14.07 22.48
CA GLU A 81 -6.59 13.88 23.17
C GLU A 81 -5.56 14.98 22.86
N MET A 82 -5.76 15.72 21.76
CA MET A 82 -4.93 16.86 21.39
C MET A 82 -5.17 18.06 22.33
N PRO A 83 -4.11 18.74 22.79
CA PRO A 83 -4.19 19.86 23.75
C PRO A 83 -4.85 21.13 23.18
#